data_AF-A0A482EA30-F1
#
_entry.id   AF-A0A482EA30-F1
#
_cell.length_a   1.000
_cell.length_b   1.000
_cell.length_c   1.000
_cell.angle_alpha   90.00
_cell.angle_beta   90.00
_cell.angle_gamma   90.00
#
_symmetry.space_group_name_H-M   'P 1'
#
loop_
_entity.id
_entity.type
_entity.pdbx_description
1 polymer ?
#
loop_
_entity_poly.entity_id
_entity_poly.type
_entity_poly.pdbx_seq_one_letter_code
_entity_poly.pdbx_strand_id
1 'polypeptide(L)'
;MAFDLIKNKEHLTIEGLKKLIAIKASLNLGLSEELKKAFPTIVTVLRPVVVNQTIPDPQWVAGFTSGEGCFFINIFNSKTKIGFGTKLSFQITQHSRDEQLMKSLIVYFGCGSYTKRKEGLAGDFRVTKFEDIFIKIIPFFQRHQLIGEKIQDFQDWCKCADLIKAKRHLTEEGLEETRKLKARMNKGRK
;
A
#
# COMPACT_ATOMS: atom_id res chain seq x y z
N MET A 1 18.35 -8.45 -19.62
CA MET A 1 19.18 -9.61 -19.23
C MET A 1 18.53 -10.95 -19.60
N ALA A 2 17.45 -11.41 -18.94
CA ALA A 2 16.77 -12.66 -19.36
C ALA A 2 16.08 -12.54 -20.74
N PHE A 3 15.44 -11.40 -21.00
CA PHE A 3 14.84 -11.08 -22.30
C PHE A 3 15.85 -11.19 -23.45
N ASP A 4 17.06 -10.66 -23.26
CA ASP A 4 18.11 -10.66 -24.29
C ASP A 4 18.61 -12.08 -24.59
N LEU A 5 18.77 -12.92 -23.56
CA LEU A 5 19.12 -14.34 -23.73
C LEU A 5 18.07 -15.10 -24.55
N ILE A 6 16.80 -14.74 -24.39
CA ILE A 6 15.70 -15.34 -25.18
C ILE A 6 15.72 -14.80 -26.61
N LYS A 7 15.79 -13.47 -26.76
CA LYS A 7 15.82 -12.77 -28.05
C LYS A 7 16.96 -13.26 -28.95
N ASN A 8 18.14 -13.48 -28.36
CA ASN A 8 19.33 -13.95 -29.08
C ASN A 8 19.39 -15.49 -29.22
N LYS A 9 18.34 -16.21 -28.81
CA LYS A 9 18.25 -17.68 -28.81
C LYS A 9 19.34 -18.40 -28.00
N GLU A 10 20.07 -17.71 -27.12
CA GLU A 10 21.08 -18.31 -26.24
C GLU A 10 20.49 -19.37 -25.30
N HIS A 11 19.23 -19.21 -24.91
CA HIS A 11 18.50 -20.17 -24.07
C HIS A 11 18.39 -21.60 -24.66
N LEU A 12 18.68 -21.78 -25.96
CA LEU A 12 18.71 -23.09 -26.61
C LEU A 12 20.00 -23.87 -26.35
N THR A 13 21.03 -23.25 -25.76
CA THR A 13 22.26 -23.93 -25.32
C THR A 13 22.24 -24.17 -23.81
N ILE A 14 23.03 -25.15 -23.35
CA ILE A 14 23.13 -25.46 -21.92
C ILE A 14 23.72 -24.28 -21.13
N GLU A 15 24.64 -23.52 -21.71
CA GLU A 15 25.23 -22.33 -21.11
C GLU A 15 24.19 -21.21 -20.96
N GLY A 16 23.41 -20.92 -22.00
CA GLY A 16 22.38 -19.89 -21.93
C GLY A 16 21.23 -20.28 -21.01
N LEU A 17 20.85 -21.56 -20.97
CA LEU A 17 19.89 -22.08 -20.00
C LEU A 17 20.41 -21.91 -18.55
N LYS A 18 21.66 -22.24 -18.28
CA LYS A 18 22.29 -21.99 -16.97
C LYS A 18 22.24 -20.51 -16.60
N LYS A 19 22.55 -19.59 -17.51
CA LYS A 19 22.42 -18.13 -17.26
C LYS A 19 20.99 -17.74 -16.89
N LEU A 20 19.97 -18.27 -17.57
CA LEU A 20 18.57 -17.99 -17.24
C LEU A 20 18.18 -18.53 -15.85
N ILE A 21 18.64 -19.72 -15.50
CA ILE A 21 18.38 -20.33 -14.18
C ILE A 21 19.06 -19.52 -13.08
N ALA A 22 20.29 -19.05 -13.30
CA ALA A 22 21.00 -18.17 -12.38
C ALA A 22 20.23 -16.85 -12.13
N ILE A 23 19.64 -16.26 -13.16
CA ILE A 23 18.76 -15.08 -13.03
C ILE A 23 17.49 -15.45 -12.25
N LYS A 24 16.82 -16.54 -12.64
CA LYS A 24 15.58 -17.00 -12.00
C LYS A 24 15.78 -17.30 -10.51
N ALA A 25 16.94 -17.80 -10.11
CA ALA A 25 17.25 -18.09 -8.72
C ALA A 25 17.13 -16.86 -7.80
N SER A 26 17.28 -15.66 -8.35
CA SER A 26 17.19 -14.39 -7.60
C SER A 26 15.88 -13.62 -7.84
N LEU A 27 14.98 -14.16 -8.67
CA LEU A 27 13.66 -13.59 -8.94
C LEU A 27 12.60 -14.19 -8.02
N ASN A 28 11.80 -13.32 -7.41
CA ASN A 28 10.65 -13.71 -6.58
C ASN A 28 11.02 -14.72 -5.49
N LEU A 29 10.47 -15.95 -5.56
CA LEU A 29 10.71 -17.05 -4.63
C LEU A 29 11.89 -17.95 -5.03
N GLY A 30 12.60 -17.63 -6.11
CA GLY A 30 13.77 -18.36 -6.59
C GLY A 30 13.45 -19.62 -7.39
N LEU A 31 14.24 -20.67 -7.16
CA LEU A 31 14.14 -21.97 -7.84
C LEU A 31 13.20 -22.92 -7.11
N SER A 32 12.44 -23.72 -7.88
CA SER A 32 11.72 -24.89 -7.36
C SER A 32 12.69 -25.99 -6.97
N GLU A 33 12.24 -26.96 -6.17
CA GLU A 33 13.05 -28.11 -5.75
C GLU A 33 13.56 -28.95 -6.94
N GLU A 34 12.73 -29.10 -7.97
CA GLU A 34 13.12 -29.79 -9.20
C GLU A 34 14.29 -29.07 -9.91
N LEU A 35 14.23 -27.74 -10.03
CA LEU A 35 15.30 -26.96 -10.64
C LEU A 35 16.58 -26.98 -9.81
N LYS A 36 16.47 -26.99 -8.48
CA LYS A 36 17.64 -27.14 -7.59
C LYS A 36 18.32 -28.49 -7.80
N LYS A 37 17.54 -29.58 -7.95
CA LYS A 37 18.08 -30.92 -8.21
C LYS A 37 18.72 -31.03 -9.60
N ALA A 38 18.10 -30.43 -10.61
CA ALA A 38 18.62 -30.46 -11.99
C ALA A 38 19.86 -29.57 -12.17
N PHE A 39 20.01 -28.51 -11.39
CA PHE A 39 21.09 -27.52 -11.51
C PHE A 39 21.75 -27.24 -10.14
N PRO A 40 22.39 -28.23 -9.50
CA PRO A 40 22.87 -28.13 -8.13
C PRO A 40 24.04 -27.16 -7.93
N THR A 41 24.78 -26.85 -9.00
CA THR A 41 25.97 -26.00 -8.96
C THR A 41 25.72 -24.57 -9.45
N ILE A 42 24.45 -24.17 -9.59
CA ILE A 42 24.13 -22.85 -10.14
C ILE A 42 24.48 -21.73 -9.15
N VAL A 43 25.31 -20.79 -9.59
CA VAL A 43 25.62 -19.58 -8.84
C VAL A 43 24.52 -18.55 -9.12
N THR A 44 23.86 -18.07 -8.07
CA THR A 44 22.76 -17.12 -8.18
C THR A 44 23.28 -15.73 -8.57
N VAL A 45 22.56 -15.03 -9.45
CA VAL A 45 22.91 -13.66 -9.82
C VAL A 45 22.57 -12.71 -8.67
N LEU A 46 23.46 -11.78 -8.31
CA LEU A 46 23.15 -10.80 -7.26
C LEU A 46 21.94 -9.94 -7.66
N ARG A 47 21.00 -9.77 -6.73
CA ARG A 47 19.87 -8.85 -6.94
C ARG A 47 20.41 -7.40 -6.97
N PRO A 48 20.05 -6.60 -7.97
CA PRO A 48 20.45 -5.19 -8.00
C PRO A 48 20.00 -4.45 -6.74
N VAL A 49 20.89 -3.61 -6.20
CA VAL A 49 20.57 -2.74 -5.06
C VAL A 49 19.73 -1.57 -5.56
N VAL A 50 18.59 -1.33 -4.92
CA VAL A 50 17.74 -0.17 -5.20
C VAL A 50 18.23 1.01 -4.36
N VAL A 51 19.03 1.88 -4.97
CA VAL A 51 19.68 3.01 -4.30
C VAL A 51 18.81 4.26 -4.17
N ASN A 52 17.96 4.55 -5.18
CA ASN A 52 17.10 5.72 -5.15
C ASN A 52 15.63 5.30 -5.11
N GLN A 53 14.89 5.78 -4.11
CA GLN A 53 13.47 5.49 -3.90
C GLN A 53 12.66 6.79 -3.84
N THR A 54 13.10 7.83 -4.56
CA THR A 54 12.29 9.04 -4.73
C THR A 54 11.01 8.71 -5.49
N ILE A 55 9.90 9.24 -5.00
CA ILE A 55 8.61 9.14 -5.65
C ILE A 55 8.68 10.00 -6.93
N PRO A 56 8.53 9.39 -8.13
CA PRO A 56 8.83 10.08 -9.38
C PRO A 56 7.68 10.98 -9.85
N ASP A 57 6.45 10.63 -9.50
CA ASP A 57 5.24 11.27 -10.01
C ASP A 57 4.06 11.06 -9.02
N PRO A 58 3.17 12.05 -8.82
CA PRO A 58 2.01 11.89 -7.94
C PRO A 58 1.04 10.78 -8.37
N GLN A 59 0.90 10.52 -9.68
CA GLN A 59 0.08 9.43 -10.18
C GLN A 59 0.66 8.06 -9.85
N TRP A 60 1.98 7.95 -9.68
CA TRP A 60 2.59 6.72 -9.15
C TRP A 60 2.06 6.44 -7.74
N VAL A 61 1.94 7.47 -6.88
CA VAL A 61 1.39 7.30 -5.52
C VAL A 61 -0.10 6.95 -5.56
N ALA A 62 -0.87 7.57 -6.47
CA ALA A 62 -2.28 7.23 -6.67
C ALA A 62 -2.47 5.78 -7.13
N GLY A 63 -1.69 5.33 -8.10
CA GLY A 63 -1.68 3.94 -8.58
C GLY A 63 -1.26 2.96 -7.49
N PHE A 64 -0.16 3.25 -6.78
CA PHE A 64 0.32 2.42 -5.67
C PHE A 64 -0.71 2.32 -4.54
N THR A 65 -1.36 3.43 -4.20
CA THR A 65 -2.45 3.47 -3.22
C THR A 65 -3.68 2.71 -3.69
N SER A 66 -3.96 2.69 -5.00
CA SER A 66 -5.06 1.91 -5.58
C SER A 66 -4.88 0.40 -5.39
N GLY A 67 -3.63 -0.08 -5.36
CA GLY A 67 -3.30 -1.47 -5.00
C GLY A 67 -3.22 -1.71 -3.49
N GLU A 68 -2.32 -0.98 -2.81
CA GLU A 68 -1.86 -1.30 -1.45
C GLU A 68 -2.49 -0.42 -0.35
N GLY A 69 -3.24 0.61 -0.74
CA GLY A 69 -3.82 1.59 0.16
C GLY A 69 -5.10 1.13 0.86
N CYS A 70 -5.40 1.74 1.99
CA CYS A 70 -6.61 1.51 2.76
C CYS A 70 -7.13 2.83 3.34
N PHE A 71 -8.40 3.11 3.08
CA PHE A 71 -9.16 4.21 3.69
C PHE A 71 -10.12 3.62 4.72
N PHE A 72 -9.88 3.92 6.00
CA PHE A 72 -10.59 3.28 7.09
C PHE A 72 -11.28 4.29 7.99
N ILE A 73 -12.54 3.99 8.34
CA ILE A 73 -13.30 4.65 9.40
C ILE A 73 -13.23 3.76 10.63
N ASN A 74 -12.67 4.27 11.72
CA ASN A 74 -12.65 3.62 13.01
C ASN A 74 -13.71 4.24 13.93
N ILE A 75 -14.68 3.44 14.37
CA ILE A 75 -15.67 3.81 15.40
C ILE A 75 -15.31 3.02 16.64
N PHE A 76 -15.13 3.70 17.78
CA PHE A 76 -14.66 3.09 19.02
C PHE A 76 -15.41 3.66 20.22
N ASN A 77 -15.45 2.89 21.31
CA ASN A 77 -16.06 3.33 22.57
C ASN A 77 -15.27 4.53 23.14
N SER A 78 -16.00 5.56 23.56
CA SER A 78 -15.45 6.83 24.02
C SER A 78 -16.27 7.37 25.18
N LYS A 79 -15.67 8.25 25.99
CA LYS A 79 -16.36 8.96 27.09
C LYS A 79 -17.14 10.19 26.60
N THR A 80 -17.38 10.32 25.29
CA THR A 80 -18.20 11.37 24.69
C THR A 80 -19.67 11.20 25.06
N LYS A 81 -20.48 12.25 24.91
CA LYS A 81 -21.91 12.25 25.26
C LYS A 81 -22.70 11.10 24.60
N ILE A 82 -22.35 10.77 23.37
CA ILE A 82 -22.98 9.68 22.59
C ILE A 82 -22.31 8.32 22.79
N GLY A 83 -21.32 8.18 23.69
CA GLY A 83 -20.63 6.91 23.97
C GLY A 83 -19.62 6.43 22.92
N PHE A 84 -19.58 7.06 21.74
CA PHE A 84 -18.70 6.69 20.64
C PHE A 84 -17.82 7.85 20.15
N GLY A 85 -16.62 7.50 19.70
CA GLY A 85 -15.71 8.36 18.97
C GLY A 85 -15.46 7.83 17.57
N THR A 86 -15.17 8.74 16.65
CA THR A 86 -14.87 8.41 15.24
C THR A 86 -13.48 8.94 14.89
N LYS A 87 -12.66 8.11 14.25
CA LYS A 87 -11.35 8.46 13.69
C LYS A 87 -11.22 7.96 12.27
N LEU A 88 -10.54 8.75 11.44
CA LEU A 88 -10.13 8.33 10.11
C LEU A 88 -8.69 7.83 10.13
N SER A 89 -8.40 6.85 9.29
CA SER A 89 -7.04 6.39 9.04
C SER A 89 -6.83 6.19 7.55
N PHE A 90 -5.78 6.80 7.02
CA PHE A 90 -5.19 6.41 5.74
C PHE A 90 -3.99 5.51 6.02
N GLN A 91 -3.86 4.41 5.28
CA GLN A 91 -2.75 3.46 5.46
C GLN A 91 -2.29 2.91 4.11
N ILE A 92 -0.98 2.73 3.96
CA ILE A 92 -0.38 1.89 2.92
C ILE A 92 0.44 0.81 3.64
N THR A 93 0.22 -0.45 3.27
CA THR A 93 0.95 -1.60 3.84
C THR A 93 1.92 -2.13 2.80
N GLN A 94 3.16 -2.44 3.18
CA GLN A 94 4.09 -3.11 2.26
C GLN A 94 5.05 -4.01 3.04
N HIS A 95 5.69 -4.95 2.33
CA HIS A 95 6.78 -5.72 2.90
C HIS A 95 7.91 -4.79 3.37
N SER A 96 8.46 -5.06 4.55
CA SER A 96 9.53 -4.33 5.23
C SER A 96 10.86 -4.26 4.45
N ARG A 97 10.94 -4.91 3.28
CA ARG A 97 12.07 -4.77 2.37
C ARG A 97 12.07 -3.41 1.68
N ASP A 98 10.88 -2.81 1.53
CA ASP A 98 10.64 -1.50 0.94
C ASP A 98 10.44 -0.42 2.03
N GLU A 99 11.01 -0.62 3.22
CA GLU A 99 10.88 0.31 4.35
C GLU A 99 11.34 1.74 4.00
N GLN A 100 12.40 1.88 3.19
CA GLN A 100 12.89 3.19 2.79
C GLN A 100 11.87 3.95 1.92
N LEU A 101 11.23 3.27 0.96
CA LEU A 101 10.15 3.80 0.15
C LEU A 101 8.97 4.21 1.03
N MET A 102 8.60 3.38 2.01
CA MET A 102 7.51 3.69 2.93
C MET A 102 7.83 4.90 3.81
N LYS A 103 9.08 5.07 4.25
CA LYS A 103 9.54 6.27 4.96
C LYS A 103 9.57 7.50 4.07
N SER A 104 9.85 7.35 2.77
CA SER A 104 9.82 8.47 1.82
C SER A 104 8.42 9.10 1.69
N LEU A 105 7.35 8.32 1.90
CA LEU A 105 5.97 8.83 1.91
C LEU A 105 5.72 9.85 3.03
N ILE A 106 6.41 9.72 4.18
CA ILE A 106 6.32 10.69 5.28
C ILE A 106 6.83 12.05 4.82
N VAL A 107 7.98 12.06 4.14
CA VAL A 107 8.58 13.27 3.59
C VAL A 107 7.72 13.82 2.46
N TYR A 108 7.26 12.95 1.56
CA TYR A 108 6.46 13.32 0.39
C TYR A 108 5.12 13.98 0.75
N PHE A 109 4.38 13.40 1.70
CA PHE A 109 3.13 13.99 2.17
C PHE A 109 3.34 15.08 3.23
N GLY A 110 4.54 15.17 3.83
CA GLY A 110 4.81 16.03 4.98
C GLY A 110 3.96 15.68 6.20
N CYS A 111 3.55 14.41 6.34
CA CYS A 111 2.74 13.92 7.46
C CYS A 111 2.79 12.39 7.58
N GLY A 112 2.21 11.88 8.66
CA GLY A 112 2.11 10.44 8.92
C GLY A 112 3.35 9.86 9.60
N SER A 113 3.33 8.55 9.76
CA SER A 113 4.45 7.79 10.33
C SER A 113 4.55 6.41 9.69
N TYR A 114 5.74 5.82 9.77
CA TYR A 114 5.97 4.42 9.41
C TYR A 114 6.18 3.60 10.67
N THR A 115 5.48 2.47 10.76
CA THR A 115 5.64 1.50 11.84
C THR A 115 5.81 0.11 11.24
N LYS A 116 6.93 -0.55 11.52
CA LYS A 116 7.10 -1.98 11.23
C LYS A 116 6.18 -2.79 12.15
N ARG A 117 5.46 -3.77 11.60
CA ARG A 117 4.61 -4.64 12.42
C ARG A 117 5.48 -5.50 13.32
N LYS A 118 5.01 -5.76 14.55
CA LYS A 118 5.72 -6.60 15.52
C LYS A 118 5.89 -8.04 15.01
N GLU A 119 4.87 -8.52 14.31
CA GLU A 119 4.83 -9.86 13.73
C GLU A 119 4.82 -9.77 12.20
N GLY A 120 5.58 -10.67 11.57
CA GLY A 120 5.70 -10.78 10.13
C GLY A 120 6.68 -9.79 9.50
N LEU A 121 6.65 -9.75 8.16
CA LEU A 121 7.61 -8.99 7.36
C LEU A 121 6.99 -7.74 6.73
N ALA A 122 5.93 -7.17 7.32
CA ALA A 122 5.24 -6.00 6.80
C ALA A 122 5.44 -4.75 7.67
N GLY A 123 5.26 -3.58 7.06
CA GLY A 123 5.20 -2.30 7.73
C GLY A 123 4.09 -1.42 7.15
N ASP A 124 3.63 -0.47 7.96
CA ASP A 124 2.52 0.41 7.64
C ASP A 124 2.99 1.86 7.64
N PHE A 125 2.81 2.56 6.50
CA PHE A 125 2.72 4.02 6.51
C PHE A 125 1.29 4.39 6.90
N ARG A 126 1.10 5.24 7.92
CA ARG A 126 -0.22 5.60 8.42
C ARG A 126 -0.35 7.09 8.71
N VAL A 127 -1.51 7.65 8.35
CA VAL A 127 -1.94 9.01 8.72
C VAL A 127 -3.25 8.90 9.49
N THR A 128 -3.25 9.34 10.74
CA THR A 128 -4.43 9.32 11.64
C THR A 128 -4.81 10.69 12.20
N LYS A 129 -3.91 11.68 12.12
CA LYS A 129 -4.21 13.06 12.51
C LYS A 129 -5.24 13.62 11.54
N PHE A 130 -6.43 13.96 12.04
CA PHE A 130 -7.54 14.40 11.21
C PHE A 130 -7.19 15.64 10.37
N GLU A 131 -6.44 16.58 10.93
CA GLU A 131 -5.96 17.75 10.20
C GLU A 131 -5.16 17.35 8.96
N ASP A 132 -4.10 16.54 9.11
CA ASP A 132 -3.30 16.06 7.97
C ASP A 132 -4.14 15.30 6.94
N ILE A 133 -5.08 14.47 7.40
CA ILE A 133 -6.03 13.79 6.51
C ILE A 133 -6.82 14.80 5.68
N PHE A 134 -7.40 15.79 6.33
CA PHE A 134 -8.32 16.73 5.69
C PHE A 134 -7.61 17.74 4.79
N ILE A 135 -6.43 18.23 5.19
CA ILE A 135 -5.70 19.28 4.46
C ILE A 135 -4.66 18.75 3.46
N LYS A 136 -4.19 17.50 3.61
CA LYS A 136 -3.14 16.93 2.74
C LYS A 136 -3.64 15.72 1.97
N ILE A 137 -4.14 14.69 2.66
CA ILE A 137 -4.43 13.38 2.05
C ILE A 137 -5.67 13.45 1.14
N ILE A 138 -6.78 14.02 1.61
CA ILE A 138 -8.00 14.14 0.80
C ILE A 138 -7.74 14.99 -0.46
N PRO A 139 -7.17 16.22 -0.36
CA PRO A 139 -6.88 17.02 -1.55
C PRO A 139 -5.93 16.35 -2.54
N PHE A 140 -4.97 15.55 -2.04
CA PHE A 140 -4.06 14.79 -2.90
C PHE A 140 -4.84 13.81 -3.80
N PHE A 141 -5.66 12.94 -3.21
CA PHE A 141 -6.40 11.91 -3.97
C PHE A 141 -7.63 12.45 -4.72
N GLN A 142 -8.09 13.66 -4.39
CA GLN A 142 -9.04 14.40 -5.24
C GLN A 142 -8.40 14.89 -6.54
N ARG A 143 -7.14 15.35 -6.49
CA ARG A 143 -6.38 15.78 -7.68
C ARG A 143 -5.79 14.61 -8.46
N HIS A 144 -5.36 13.57 -7.77
CA HIS A 144 -4.71 12.37 -8.31
C HIS A 144 -5.61 11.17 -8.06
N GLN A 145 -6.52 10.92 -9.00
CA GLN A 145 -7.61 9.96 -8.80
C GLN A 145 -7.09 8.54 -8.65
N LEU A 146 -7.68 7.84 -7.68
CA LEU A 146 -7.53 6.39 -7.51
C LEU A 146 -8.22 5.65 -8.66
N ILE A 147 -7.76 4.45 -8.95
CA ILE A 147 -8.32 3.59 -10.00
C ILE A 147 -8.96 2.34 -9.36
N GLY A 148 -10.08 1.89 -9.94
CA GLY A 148 -10.84 0.72 -9.47
C GLY A 148 -11.74 1.01 -8.27
N GLU A 149 -12.27 -0.06 -7.66
CA GLU A 149 -13.29 0.01 -6.60
C GLU A 149 -12.90 0.90 -5.39
N LYS A 150 -11.60 1.02 -5.11
CA LYS A 150 -11.09 1.82 -3.98
C LYS A 150 -11.46 3.31 -4.08
N ILE A 151 -11.74 3.83 -5.28
CA ILE A 151 -12.22 5.21 -5.42
C ILE A 151 -13.54 5.44 -4.69
N GLN A 152 -14.43 4.44 -4.67
CA GLN A 152 -15.71 4.54 -3.97
C GLN A 152 -15.52 4.53 -2.46
N ASP A 153 -14.57 3.73 -1.96
CA ASP A 153 -14.20 3.74 -0.53
C ASP A 153 -13.61 5.08 -0.12
N PHE A 154 -12.74 5.66 -0.95
CA PHE A 154 -12.22 7.00 -0.73
C PHE A 154 -13.34 8.05 -0.69
N GLN A 155 -14.31 7.99 -1.61
CA GLN A 155 -15.45 8.92 -1.62
C GLN A 155 -16.30 8.83 -0.35
N ASP A 156 -16.62 7.63 0.13
CA ASP A 156 -17.37 7.46 1.38
C ASP A 156 -16.54 7.89 2.59
N TRP A 157 -15.22 7.67 2.55
CA TRP A 157 -14.30 8.16 3.56
C TRP A 157 -14.24 9.70 3.60
N CYS A 158 -14.26 10.38 2.45
CA CYS A 158 -14.36 11.83 2.34
C CYS A 158 -15.66 12.37 2.96
N LYS A 159 -16.81 11.73 2.68
CA LYS A 159 -18.10 12.11 3.31
C LYS A 159 -18.01 12.03 4.84
N CYS A 160 -17.37 10.99 5.37
CA CYS A 160 -17.14 10.89 6.80
C CYS A 160 -16.20 11.99 7.32
N ALA A 161 -15.20 12.40 6.55
CA ALA A 161 -14.32 13.51 6.91
C ALA A 161 -15.10 14.83 7.04
N ASP A 162 -16.07 15.07 6.16
CA ASP A 162 -16.95 16.24 6.22
C ASP A 162 -17.83 16.23 7.47
N LEU A 163 -18.38 15.06 7.85
CA LEU A 163 -19.10 14.89 9.13
C LEU A 163 -18.20 15.18 10.35
N ILE A 164 -16.92 14.83 10.28
CA ILE A 164 -15.96 15.11 11.34
C ILE A 164 -15.64 16.59 11.39
N LYS A 165 -15.40 17.22 10.23
CA LYS A 165 -15.11 18.65 10.10
C LYS A 165 -16.25 19.51 10.67
N ALA A 166 -17.49 19.17 10.33
CA ALA A 166 -18.70 19.84 10.81
C ALA A 166 -19.09 19.45 12.26
N LYS A 167 -18.30 18.61 12.94
CA LYS A 167 -18.59 18.06 14.28
C LYS A 167 -19.90 17.27 14.39
N ARG A 168 -20.58 16.96 13.27
CA ARG A 168 -21.83 16.19 13.23
C ARG A 168 -21.67 14.75 13.74
N HIS A 169 -20.48 14.15 13.59
CA HIS A 169 -20.14 12.85 14.18
C HIS A 169 -20.27 12.76 15.72
N LEU A 170 -20.49 13.88 16.42
CA LEU A 170 -20.73 13.93 17.87
C LEU A 170 -22.23 13.87 18.23
N THR A 171 -23.10 13.71 17.24
CA THR A 171 -24.55 13.54 17.39
C THR A 171 -24.95 12.09 17.07
N GLU A 172 -26.08 11.63 17.59
CA GLU A 172 -26.58 10.26 17.31
C GLU A 172 -26.84 10.07 15.80
N GLU A 173 -27.46 11.06 15.16
CA GLU A 173 -27.73 11.04 13.73
C GLU A 173 -26.45 10.98 12.89
N GLY A 174 -25.45 11.81 13.22
CA GLY A 174 -24.17 11.79 12.52
C GLY A 174 -23.34 10.53 12.79
N LEU A 175 -23.49 9.90 13.96
CA LEU A 175 -22.90 8.60 14.25
C LEU A 175 -23.55 7.50 13.39
N GLU A 176 -24.87 7.52 13.26
CA GLU A 176 -25.60 6.56 12.42
C GLU A 176 -25.24 6.73 10.94
N GLU A 177 -25.11 7.97 10.46
CA GLU A 177 -24.61 8.27 9.12
C GLU A 177 -23.19 7.71 8.92
N THR A 178 -22.31 7.88 9.92
CA THR A 178 -20.95 7.33 9.92
C THR A 178 -20.96 5.79 9.87
N ARG A 179 -21.85 5.12 10.61
CA ARG A 179 -21.99 3.65 10.59
C ARG A 179 -22.43 3.16 9.21
N LYS A 180 -23.40 3.83 8.58
CA LYS A 180 -23.87 3.52 7.22
C LYS A 180 -22.74 3.66 6.19
N LEU A 181 -21.97 4.74 6.25
CA LEU A 181 -20.78 4.92 5.40
C LEU A 181 -19.79 3.78 5.61
N LYS A 182 -19.42 3.48 6.86
CA LYS A 182 -18.49 2.40 7.19
C LYS A 182 -18.97 1.04 6.71
N ALA A 183 -20.27 0.74 6.82
CA ALA A 183 -20.86 -0.55 6.47
C ALA A 183 -20.79 -0.86 4.97
N ARG A 184 -20.77 0.17 4.11
CA ARG A 184 -20.66 0.02 2.64
C ARG A 184 -19.26 0.24 2.08
N MET A 185 -18.25 0.35 2.94
CA MET A 185 -16.86 0.53 2.56
C MET A 185 -16.06 -0.76 2.64
N ASN A 186 -14.99 -0.85 1.86
CA ASN A 186 -14.01 -1.93 1.87
C ASN A 186 -14.71 -3.29 1.74
N LYS A 187 -14.48 -4.22 2.67
CA LYS A 187 -15.11 -5.56 2.69
C LYS A 187 -16.64 -5.54 2.79
N GLY A 188 -17.25 -4.41 3.18
CA GLY A 188 -18.71 -4.26 3.24
C GLY A 188 -19.34 -3.82 1.92
N ARG A 189 -18.53 -3.41 0.93
CA ARG A 189 -19.01 -3.04 -0.41
C ARG A 189 -19.40 -4.31 -1.18
N LYS A 190 -20.61 -4.31 -1.72
CA LYS A 190 -21.18 -5.40 -2.54
C LYS A 190 -21.13 -5.02 -4.01
#